data_AF-A0A7H0H126-F1
#
_entry.id   AF-A0A7H0H126-F1
#
_cell.length_a   1.000
_cell.length_b   1.000
_cell.length_c   1.000
_cell.angle_alpha   90.00
_cell.angle_beta   90.00
_cell.angle_gamma   90.00
#
_symmetry.space_group_name_H-M   'P 1'
#
loop_
_entity.id
_entity.type
_entity.pdbx_description
1 polymer ?
#
loop_
_entity_poly.entity_id
_entity_poly.type
_entity_poly.pdbx_seq_one_letter_code
_entity_poly.pdbx_strand_id
1 'polypeptide(L)' 'MVRHGRNCLRKITPAGLVTALAGQLGPGLQDGNLSIAQFRSLQGIALDAQGTLVVADAGNHTIRQINPE' A
#
# COMPACT_ATOMS: atom_id res chain seq x y z
N MET A 1 7.21 22.56 0.45
CA MET A 1 6.26 21.45 0.68
C MET A 1 6.49 20.39 -0.39
N VAL A 2 7.36 19.42 -0.15
CA VAL A 2 7.58 18.32 -1.11
C VAL A 2 6.46 17.31 -0.88
N ARG A 3 5.41 17.38 -1.71
CA ARG A 3 4.35 16.37 -1.72
C ARG A 3 4.97 15.07 -2.25
N HIS A 4 5.25 14.11 -1.38
CA HIS A 4 5.52 12.74 -1.82
C HIS A 4 4.20 12.09 -2.20
N GLY A 5 3.66 12.46 -3.37
CA GLY A 5 2.45 11.89 -3.97
C GLY A 5 2.67 10.48 -4.48
N ARG A 6 3.12 9.56 -3.62
CA ARG A 6 3.27 8.15 -3.98
C ARG A 6 2.26 7.34 -3.19
N ASN A 7 1.14 7.01 -3.85
CA ASN A 7 0.11 6.08 -3.37
C ASN A 7 0.57 4.61 -3.47
N CYS A 8 1.79 4.33 -3.01
CA CYS A 8 2.34 2.98 -3.04
C CYS A 8 2.88 2.58 -1.66
N LEU A 9 2.68 1.31 -1.33
CA LEU A 9 3.25 0.70 -0.13
C LEU A 9 4.72 0.37 -0.37
N ARG A 10 5.54 0.53 0.65
CA ARG A 10 6.96 0.20 0.59
C ARG A 10 7.36 -0.74 1.71
N LYS A 11 8.24 -1.67 1.39
CA LYS A 11 8.92 -2.53 2.35
C LYS A 11 10.35 -2.03 2.53
N ILE A 12 10.84 -2.02 3.76
CA ILE A 12 12.21 -1.63 4.11
C ILE A 12 12.86 -2.81 4.81
N THR A 13 14.06 -3.22 4.36
CA THR A 13 14.84 -4.25 5.04
C THR A 13 15.68 -3.64 6.18
N PRO A 14 16.14 -4.43 7.17
CA PRO A 14 17.07 -3.93 8.19
C PRO A 14 18.38 -3.36 7.62
N ALA A 15 18.77 -3.77 6.40
CA ALA A 15 19.90 -3.21 5.65
C ALA A 15 19.57 -1.86 4.97
N GLY A 16 18.37 -1.33 5.13
CA GLY A 16 17.93 -0.05 4.57
C GLY A 16 17.45 -0.11 3.11
N LEU A 17 17.30 -1.30 2.52
CA LEU A 17 16.81 -1.43 1.15
C LEU A 17 15.30 -1.17 1.11
N VAL A 18 14.88 -0.18 0.32
CA VAL A 18 13.48 0.19 0.13
C VAL A 18 12.95 -0.38 -1.19
N THR A 19 11.92 -1.21 -1.13
CA THR A 19 11.23 -1.75 -2.32
C THR A 19 9.77 -1.32 -2.34
N ALA A 20 9.20 -1.19 -3.54
CA ALA A 20 7.75 -1.01 -3.68
C ALA A 20 7.07 -2.35 -3.44
N LEU A 21 6.14 -2.38 -2.48
CA LEU A 21 5.37 -3.57 -2.14
C LEU A 21 4.13 -3.68 -3.03
N ALA A 22 3.41 -2.57 -3.24
CA ALA A 22 2.18 -2.54 -4.03
C ALA A 22 1.85 -1.13 -4.53
N GLY A 23 1.15 -1.02 -5.66
CA GLY A 23 0.70 0.24 -6.23
C GLY A 23 1.29 0.53 -7.61
N GLN A 24 0.44 0.53 -8.64
CA GLN A 24 0.80 1.10 -9.94
C GLN A 24 0.93 2.64 -9.84
N LEU A 25 1.58 3.28 -10.82
CA LEU A 25 1.59 4.74 -10.95
C LEU A 25 0.16 5.27 -11.18
N GLY A 26 -0.48 5.76 -10.12
CA GLY A 26 -1.72 6.53 -10.19
C GLY A 26 -2.72 6.24 -9.05
N PRO A 27 -3.54 7.23 -8.64
CA PRO A 27 -4.63 6.99 -7.70
C PRO A 27 -5.79 6.19 -8.33
N GLY A 28 -6.26 5.15 -7.66
CA GLY A 28 -7.41 4.35 -8.13
C GLY A 28 -7.87 3.32 -7.10
N LEU A 29 -8.90 2.54 -7.45
CA LEU A 29 -9.51 1.48 -6.62
C LEU A 29 -9.49 0.18 -7.44
N GLN A 30 -8.29 -0.35 -7.69
CA GLN A 30 -8.12 -1.62 -8.38
C GLN A 30 -7.53 -2.62 -7.39
N ASP A 31 -8.20 -3.77 -7.24
CA ASP A 31 -7.69 -4.94 -6.53
C ASP A 31 -6.95 -5.88 -7.49
N GLY A 32 -6.26 -6.87 -6.94
CA GLY A 32 -5.52 -7.89 -7.68
C GLY A 32 -4.08 -8.00 -7.20
N ASN A 33 -3.21 -8.53 -8.07
CA ASN A 33 -1.79 -8.64 -7.78
C ASN A 33 -1.21 -7.26 -7.39
N LEU A 34 -0.25 -7.24 -6.47
CA LEU A 34 0.34 -5.99 -5.96
C LEU A 34 0.94 -5.08 -7.05
N SER A 35 1.34 -5.67 -8.18
CA SER A 35 1.84 -4.96 -9.36
C SER A 35 0.77 -4.13 -10.09
N ILE A 36 -0.50 -4.51 -10.00
CA ILE A 36 -1.64 -3.82 -10.64
C ILE A 36 -2.59 -3.15 -9.65
N ALA A 37 -2.47 -3.47 -8.35
CA ALA A 37 -3.30 -2.86 -7.33
C ALA A 37 -3.13 -1.34 -7.32
N GLN A 38 -4.23 -0.62 -7.14
CA GLN A 38 -4.26 0.85 -7.06
C GLN A 38 -4.87 1.29 -5.74
N PHE A 39 -4.30 2.36 -5.19
CA PHE A 39 -4.70 3.00 -3.93
C PHE A 39 -4.84 4.50 -4.11
N ARG A 40 -5.53 5.17 -3.19
CA ARG A 40 -5.72 6.61 -3.20
C ARG A 40 -5.59 7.18 -1.78
N SER A 41 -4.46 7.83 -1.50
CA SER A 41 -4.21 8.50 -0.22
C SER A 41 -4.32 7.54 0.98
N LEU A 42 -3.45 6.53 1.01
CA LEU A 42 -3.29 5.65 2.18
C LEU A 42 -2.91 6.48 3.42
N GLN A 43 -3.58 6.24 4.55
CA GLN A 43 -3.34 7.00 5.79
C GLN A 43 -2.94 6.14 6.99
N GLY A 44 -3.22 4.84 6.97
CA GLY A 44 -2.92 3.93 8.07
C GLY A 44 -2.58 2.54 7.58
N ILE A 45 -1.77 1.83 8.35
CA ILE A 45 -1.36 0.45 8.08
C ILE A 45 -1.21 -0.30 9.40
N ALA A 46 -1.70 -1.53 9.44
CA ALA A 46 -1.50 -2.49 10.52
C ALA A 46 -1.21 -3.88 9.94
N LEU A 47 -0.53 -4.72 10.72
CA LEU A 47 -0.26 -6.11 10.39
C LEU A 47 -1.07 -6.98 11.36
N ASP A 48 -1.77 -7.99 10.85
CA ASP A 48 -2.40 -9.00 11.71
C ASP A 48 -1.43 -10.13 12.08
N ALA A 49 -1.90 -11.06 12.92
CA ALA A 49 -1.09 -12.19 13.39
C ALA A 49 -0.73 -13.19 12.29
N GLN A 50 -1.43 -13.14 11.16
CA GLN A 50 -1.21 -13.99 9.99
C GLN A 50 -0.25 -13.35 8.98
N GLY A 51 0.16 -12.09 9.21
CA GLY A 51 1.04 -11.36 8.32
C GLY A 51 0.31 -10.62 7.19
N THR A 52 -1.02 -10.55 7.23
CA THR A 52 -1.81 -9.74 6.31
C THR A 52 -1.78 -8.27 6.74
N LEU A 53 -1.54 -7.40 5.76
CA LEU A 53 -1.54 -5.96 5.95
C LEU A 53 -2.95 -5.41 5.76
N VAL A 54 -3.44 -4.67 6.74
CA VAL A 54 -4.69 -3.91 6.66
C VAL A 54 -4.34 -2.44 6.47
N VAL A 55 -4.85 -1.81 5.41
CA VAL A 55 -4.55 -0.41 5.08
C VAL A 55 -5.81 0.43 4.97
N ALA A 56 -5.74 1.65 5.49
CA ALA A 56 -6.80 2.65 5.35
C ALA A 56 -6.60 3.43 4.05
N ASP A 57 -7.39 3.13 3.03
CA ASP A 57 -7.36 3.76 1.71
C ASP A 57 -8.33 4.95 1.68
N ALA A 58 -7.97 5.98 2.45
CA ALA A 58 -8.88 7.04 2.85
C ALA A 58 -9.46 7.85 1.68
N GLY A 59 -8.71 8.01 0.59
CA GLY A 59 -9.20 8.71 -0.60
C GLY A 59 -10.17 7.88 -1.45
N ASN A 60 -10.22 6.56 -1.22
CA ASN A 60 -11.25 5.68 -1.78
C ASN A 60 -12.35 5.35 -0.76
N HIS A 61 -12.24 5.83 0.49
CA HIS A 61 -13.18 5.54 1.57
C HIS A 61 -13.32 4.04 1.89
N THR A 62 -12.21 3.29 1.80
CA THR A 62 -12.20 1.84 2.04
C THR A 62 -11.10 1.41 3.00
N ILE A 63 -11.28 0.23 3.59
CA ILE A 63 -10.22 -0.54 4.23
C ILE A 63 -9.82 -1.65 3.26
N ARG A 64 -8.53 -1.80 2.98
CA ARG A 64 -8.01 -2.81 2.04
C ARG A 64 -7.16 -3.82 2.80
N GLN A 65 -7.20 -5.07 2.37
CA GLN A 65 -6.34 -6.15 2.87
C GLN A 65 -5.29 -6.51 1.80
N ILE A 66 -4.07 -6.76 2.24
CA ILE A 66 -2.95 -7.14 1.39
C ILE A 66 -2.31 -8.36 2.02
N ASN A 67 -2.52 -9.49 1.36
CA ASN A 67 -1.94 -10.74 1.78
C ASN A 67 -0.52 -10.87 1.21
N PRO A 68 0.42 -11.49 1.96
CA PRO A 68 1.76 -11.77 1.49
C PRO A 68 1.86 -12.97 0.51
N GLU A 69 0.74 -13.65 0.23
CA GLU A 69 0.63 -14.80 -0.69
C GLU A 69 0.17 -14.42 -2.09
#